data_AF-A0A166C7W7-F1
#
_entry.id   AF-A0A166C7W7-F1
#
_cell.length_a   1.000
_cell.length_b   1.000
_cell.length_c   1.000
_cell.angle_alpha   90.00
_cell.angle_beta   90.00
_cell.angle_gamma   90.00
#
_symmetry.space_group_name_H-M   'P 1'
#
loop_
_entity.id
_entity.type
_entity.pdbx_description
1 polymer ?
#
loop_
_entity_poly.entity_id
_entity_poly.type
_entity_poly.pdbx_seq_one_letter_code
_entity_poly.pdbx_strand_id
1 'polypeptide(L)'
;MEEKLDITHLKKAYDAYSNALSLSSKAESNPSEQFYIKETIRTSLIHHFETLYELSWKAIKRFVELDEGHEDNLTRRGLFRQAGEKGLIDDFHKWMEFHKSRNLTSHTYNEKTAEKVYVTAKEFDKYAEKLILTLEKQIKEL
;
A
#
# COMPACT_ATOMS: atom_id res chain seq x y z
N MET A 1 -17.95 -22.41 -10.77
CA MET A 1 -16.57 -21.97 -11.09
C MET A 1 -16.19 -21.03 -9.97
N GLU A 2 -15.40 -21.48 -9.01
CA GLU A 2 -15.00 -20.66 -7.86
C GLU A 2 -14.26 -19.43 -8.37
N GLU A 3 -14.68 -18.26 -7.91
CA GLU A 3 -14.11 -16.99 -8.32
C GLU A 3 -12.71 -16.84 -7.71
N LYS A 4 -11.68 -17.10 -8.50
CA LYS A 4 -10.29 -17.01 -8.05
C LYS A 4 -9.89 -15.54 -7.87
N LEU A 5 -9.19 -15.24 -6.78
CA LEU A 5 -8.66 -13.90 -6.50
C LEU A 5 -7.68 -13.45 -7.60
N ASP A 6 -7.98 -12.35 -8.30
CA ASP A 6 -7.09 -11.70 -9.26
C ASP A 6 -6.42 -10.46 -8.64
N ILE A 7 -5.08 -10.48 -8.63
CA ILE A 7 -4.24 -9.40 -8.08
C ILE A 7 -3.45 -8.65 -9.17
N THR A 8 -3.79 -8.81 -10.45
CA THR A 8 -3.09 -8.17 -11.58
C THR A 8 -3.01 -6.66 -11.43
N HIS A 9 -4.10 -6.01 -11.02
CA HIS A 9 -4.12 -4.56 -10.81
C HIS A 9 -3.27 -4.12 -9.61
N LEU A 10 -3.24 -4.92 -8.54
CA LEU A 10 -2.40 -4.66 -7.37
C LEU A 10 -0.92 -4.67 -7.77
N LYS A 11 -0.49 -5.67 -8.56
CA LYS A 11 0.89 -5.77 -9.07
C LYS A 11 1.28 -4.59 -9.95
N LYS A 12 0.42 -4.21 -10.90
CA LYS A 12 0.67 -3.03 -11.76
C LYS A 12 0.81 -1.73 -10.95
N ALA A 13 -0.01 -1.57 -9.90
CA ALA A 13 0.10 -0.42 -9.01
C ALA A 13 1.40 -0.46 -8.19
N TYR A 14 1.85 -1.64 -7.77
CA TYR A 14 3.13 -1.81 -7.08
C TYR A 14 4.31 -1.46 -7.99
N ASP A 15 4.29 -1.86 -9.26
CA ASP A 15 5.33 -1.49 -10.22
C ASP A 15 5.41 0.04 -10.40
N ALA A 16 4.27 0.72 -10.54
CA ALA A 16 4.21 2.18 -10.65
C ALA A 16 4.74 2.87 -9.38
N TYR A 17 4.33 2.37 -8.21
CA TYR A 17 4.80 2.83 -6.90
C TYR A 17 6.31 2.64 -6.73
N SER A 18 6.85 1.46 -7.05
CA SER A 18 8.27 1.12 -6.91
C SER A 18 9.14 1.99 -7.83
N ASN A 19 8.67 2.29 -9.04
CA ASN A 19 9.31 3.24 -9.94
C ASN A 19 9.36 4.65 -9.34
N ALA A 20 8.24 5.14 -8.80
CA ALA A 20 8.19 6.45 -8.13
C ALA A 20 9.10 6.49 -6.89
N LEU A 21 9.16 5.41 -6.11
CA LEU A 21 10.03 5.29 -4.94
C LEU A 21 11.51 5.39 -5.36
N SER A 22 11.91 4.63 -6.38
CA SER A 22 13.27 4.64 -6.95
C SER A 22 13.66 6.03 -7.46
N LEU A 23 12.77 6.71 -8.17
CA LEU A 23 12.98 8.09 -8.63
C LEU A 23 13.15 9.05 -7.45
N SER A 24 12.37 8.87 -6.39
CA SER A 24 12.43 9.72 -5.21
C SER A 24 13.78 9.59 -4.48
N SER A 25 14.29 8.38 -4.29
CA SER A 25 15.61 8.15 -3.71
C SER A 25 16.74 8.75 -4.57
N LYS A 26 16.63 8.69 -5.90
CA LYS A 26 17.59 9.32 -6.82
C LYS A 26 17.56 10.84 -6.72
N ALA A 27 16.38 11.44 -6.66
CA ALA A 27 16.21 12.89 -6.54
C ALA A 27 16.71 13.42 -5.18
N GLU A 28 16.46 12.69 -4.08
CA GLU A 28 17.01 12.99 -2.76
C GLU A 28 18.54 12.99 -2.77
N SER A 29 19.14 12.00 -3.46
CA SER A 29 20.59 11.81 -3.54
C SER A 29 21.30 12.77 -4.51
N ASN A 30 20.56 13.54 -5.32
CA ASN A 30 21.11 14.50 -6.28
C ASN A 30 21.06 15.94 -5.72
N PRO A 31 22.20 16.55 -5.34
CA PRO A 31 22.24 17.91 -4.81
C PRO A 31 21.86 18.98 -5.84
N SER A 32 22.06 18.68 -7.12
CA SER A 32 21.78 19.61 -8.23
C SER A 32 20.34 19.53 -8.74
N GLU A 33 19.53 18.61 -8.19
CA GLU A 33 18.15 18.41 -8.61
C GLU A 33 17.29 19.60 -8.18
N GLN A 34 16.48 20.09 -9.11
CA GLN A 34 15.68 21.30 -8.88
C GLN A 34 14.59 21.05 -7.85
N PHE A 35 14.33 22.03 -6.99
CA PHE A 35 13.31 21.95 -5.94
C PHE A 35 11.95 21.49 -6.46
N TYR A 36 11.45 22.11 -7.54
CA TYR A 36 10.14 21.77 -8.10
C TYR A 36 10.08 20.34 -8.66
N ILE A 37 11.21 19.79 -9.12
CA ILE A 37 11.30 18.40 -9.57
C ILE A 37 11.23 17.45 -8.37
N LYS A 38 11.96 17.73 -7.28
CA LYS A 38 11.85 16.96 -6.03
C LYS A 38 10.43 16.95 -5.49
N GLU A 39 9.77 18.10 -5.48
CA GLU A 39 8.37 18.24 -5.04
C GLU A 39 7.39 17.45 -5.91
N THR A 40 7.59 17.48 -7.24
CA THR A 40 6.78 16.71 -8.19
C THR A 40 6.93 15.20 -7.93
N ILE A 41 8.17 14.74 -7.72
CA ILE A 41 8.47 13.33 -7.46
C ILE A 41 7.89 12.90 -6.10
N ARG A 42 8.01 13.74 -5.06
CA ARG A 42 7.40 13.51 -3.75
C ARG A 42 5.88 13.34 -3.86
N THR A 43 5.23 14.26 -4.57
CA THR A 43 3.77 14.22 -4.83
C THR A 43 3.38 12.96 -5.58
N SER A 44 4.15 12.57 -6.60
CA SER A 44 3.94 11.33 -7.34
C SER A 44 4.02 10.09 -6.45
N LEU A 45 5.03 9.99 -5.57
CA LEU A 45 5.14 8.85 -4.66
C LEU A 45 3.95 8.76 -3.71
N ILE A 46 3.52 9.89 -3.13
CA ILE A 46 2.35 9.94 -2.24
C ILE A 46 1.09 9.45 -2.97
N HIS A 47 0.88 9.87 -4.22
CA HIS A 47 -0.27 9.44 -5.01
C HIS A 47 -0.24 7.95 -5.34
N HIS A 48 0.94 7.41 -5.71
CA HIS A 48 1.08 5.98 -5.95
C HIS A 48 0.93 5.16 -4.67
N PHE A 49 1.39 5.67 -3.52
CA PHE A 49 1.13 5.06 -2.21
C PHE A 49 -0.37 4.96 -1.92
N GLU A 50 -1.13 6.05 -2.13
CA GLU A 50 -2.59 6.03 -1.95
C GLU A 50 -3.25 4.96 -2.80
N THR A 51 -2.91 4.92 -4.09
CA THR A 51 -3.46 3.97 -5.05
C THR A 51 -3.12 2.52 -4.68
N LEU A 52 -1.85 2.27 -4.35
CA LEU A 52 -1.38 0.93 -3.99
C LEU A 52 -2.02 0.46 -2.67
N TYR A 53 -2.12 1.33 -1.66
CA TYR A 53 -2.79 1.02 -0.41
C TYR A 53 -4.26 0.67 -0.66
N GLU A 54 -4.96 1.42 -1.53
CA GLU A 54 -6.36 1.16 -1.85
C GLU A 54 -6.58 -0.23 -2.46
N LEU A 55 -5.71 -0.63 -3.38
CA LEU A 55 -5.77 -1.96 -3.98
C LEU A 55 -5.35 -3.03 -2.98
N SER A 56 -4.39 -2.74 -2.11
CA SER A 56 -3.91 -3.68 -1.09
C SER A 56 -5.01 -4.06 -0.11
N TRP A 57 -5.72 -3.09 0.48
CA TRP A 57 -6.79 -3.44 1.41
C TRP A 57 -7.96 -4.14 0.71
N LYS A 58 -8.27 -3.80 -0.55
CA LYS A 58 -9.32 -4.47 -1.33
C LYS A 58 -8.95 -5.92 -1.59
N ALA A 59 -7.69 -6.19 -1.94
CA ALA A 59 -7.18 -7.54 -2.12
C ALA A 59 -7.22 -8.34 -0.81
N ILE A 60 -6.81 -7.73 0.32
CA ILE A 60 -6.91 -8.34 1.65
C ILE A 60 -8.38 -8.67 1.98
N LYS A 61 -9.30 -7.72 1.78
CA LYS A 61 -10.73 -7.94 2.00
C LYS A 61 -11.25 -9.11 1.17
N ARG A 62 -10.95 -9.12 -0.12
CA ARG A 62 -11.41 -10.18 -1.02
C ARG A 62 -10.83 -11.54 -0.63
N PHE A 63 -9.56 -11.60 -0.24
CA PHE A 63 -8.94 -12.83 0.26
C PHE A 63 -9.67 -13.38 1.49
N VAL A 64 -9.92 -12.53 2.48
CA VAL A 64 -10.63 -12.94 3.71
C VAL A 64 -12.05 -13.44 3.39
N GLU A 65 -12.77 -12.74 2.51
CA GLU A 65 -14.14 -13.13 2.11
C GLU A 65 -14.21 -14.47 1.36
N LEU A 66 -13.17 -14.83 0.61
CA LEU A 66 -13.12 -16.12 -0.08
C LEU A 66 -12.93 -17.29 0.89
N ASP A 67 -12.29 -17.05 2.04
CA ASP A 67 -12.00 -18.06 3.05
C ASP A 67 -13.14 -18.21 4.08
N GLU A 68 -13.72 -17.10 4.54
CA GLU A 68 -14.72 -17.07 5.64
C GLU A 68 -16.16 -16.81 5.16
N GLY A 69 -16.34 -16.44 3.89
CA GLY A 69 -17.60 -15.90 3.39
C GLY A 69 -17.71 -14.38 3.56
N HIS A 70 -18.78 -13.80 3.02
CA HIS A 70 -18.95 -12.35 3.01
C HIS A 70 -19.34 -11.82 4.41
N GLU A 71 -18.49 -10.97 5.01
CA GLU A 71 -18.80 -10.24 6.23
C GLU A 71 -18.98 -8.74 5.92
N ASP A 72 -20.23 -8.29 5.78
CA ASP A 72 -20.57 -6.93 5.34
C ASP A 72 -20.11 -5.81 6.31
N ASN A 73 -19.78 -6.13 7.57
CA ASN A 73 -19.56 -5.14 8.63
C ASN A 73 -18.12 -5.09 9.20
N LEU A 74 -17.14 -5.67 8.50
CA LEU A 74 -15.74 -5.63 8.94
C LEU A 74 -15.15 -4.21 8.86
N THR A 75 -14.85 -3.64 10.03
CA THR A 75 -14.05 -2.40 10.12
C THR A 75 -12.63 -2.64 9.57
N ARG A 76 -11.92 -1.58 9.13
CA ARG A 76 -10.50 -1.67 8.71
C ARG A 76 -9.61 -2.36 9.75
N ARG A 77 -9.87 -2.05 11.01
CA ARG A 77 -9.17 -2.63 12.16
C ARG A 77 -9.43 -4.13 12.27
N GLY A 78 -10.70 -4.55 12.15
CA GLY A 78 -11.09 -5.95 12.17
C GLY A 78 -10.45 -6.71 11.01
N LEU A 79 -10.53 -6.14 9.80
CA LEU A 79 -9.97 -6.74 8.60
C LEU A 79 -8.46 -6.99 8.71
N PHE A 80 -7.68 -5.99 9.16
CA PHE A 80 -6.24 -6.18 9.34
C PHE A 80 -5.90 -7.14 10.47
N ARG A 81 -6.73 -7.26 11.51
CA ARG A 81 -6.53 -8.28 12.54
C ARG A 81 -6.69 -9.69 11.96
N GLN A 82 -7.79 -9.96 11.26
CA GLN A 82 -8.02 -11.25 10.61
C GLN A 82 -6.93 -11.56 9.58
N ALA A 83 -6.52 -10.58 8.77
CA ALA A 83 -5.43 -10.76 7.82
C ALA A 83 -4.11 -11.14 8.52
N GLY A 84 -3.84 -10.57 9.70
CA GLY A 84 -2.68 -10.94 10.52
C GLY A 84 -2.77 -12.36 11.08
N GLU A 85 -3.94 -12.76 11.58
CA GLU A 85 -4.20 -14.11 12.10
C GLU A 85 -4.05 -15.19 11.01
N LYS A 86 -4.38 -14.86 9.76
CA LYS A 86 -4.17 -15.72 8.58
C LYS A 86 -2.74 -15.66 8.01
N GLY A 87 -1.84 -14.90 8.63
CA GLY A 87 -0.46 -14.72 8.16
C GLY A 87 -0.34 -13.96 6.82
N LEU A 88 -1.41 -13.29 6.39
CA LEU A 88 -1.42 -12.51 5.15
C LEU A 88 -0.59 -11.22 5.29
N ILE A 89 -0.68 -10.60 6.47
CA ILE A 89 0.15 -9.46 6.86
C ILE A 89 0.90 -9.79 8.16
N ASP A 90 2.04 -9.16 8.37
CA ASP A 90 2.94 -9.47 9.49
C ASP A 90 2.91 -8.46 10.64
N ASP A 91 2.59 -7.19 10.35
CA ASP A 91 2.53 -6.14 11.36
C ASP A 91 1.23 -5.33 11.26
N PHE A 92 0.26 -5.73 12.08
CA PHE A 92 -1.02 -5.04 12.20
C PHE A 92 -0.87 -3.54 12.51
N HIS A 93 0.09 -3.16 13.36
CA HIS A 93 0.26 -1.77 13.76
C HIS A 93 0.75 -0.92 12.59
N LYS A 94 1.67 -1.44 11.79
CA LYS A 94 2.14 -0.77 10.57
C LYS A 94 1.03 -0.61 9.53
N TRP A 95 0.19 -1.63 9.34
CA TRP A 95 -0.99 -1.50 8.47
C TRP A 95 -1.99 -0.45 8.95
N MET A 96 -2.16 -0.30 10.26
CA MET A 96 -2.96 0.80 10.83
C MET A 96 -2.29 2.17 10.66
N GLU A 97 -0.96 2.26 10.67
CA GLU A 97 -0.22 3.49 10.34
C GLU A 97 -0.41 3.87 8.88
N PHE A 98 -0.27 2.92 7.95
CA PHE A 98 -0.52 3.15 6.52
C PHE A 98 -1.95 3.63 6.27
N HIS A 99 -2.94 3.02 6.95
CA HIS A 99 -4.32 3.48 6.85
C HIS A 99 -4.50 4.93 7.29
N LYS A 100 -3.90 5.31 8.42
CA LYS A 100 -3.96 6.69 8.92
C LYS A 100 -3.27 7.65 7.96
N SER A 101 -2.09 7.31 7.44
CA SER A 101 -1.35 8.14 6.50
C SER A 101 -2.07 8.29 5.17
N ARG A 102 -2.73 7.22 4.67
CA ARG A 102 -3.62 7.33 3.50
C ARG A 102 -4.75 8.32 3.74
N ASN A 103 -5.38 8.32 4.92
CA ASN A 103 -6.44 9.29 5.22
C ASN A 103 -5.92 10.75 5.26
N LEU A 104 -4.61 10.96 5.33
CA LEU A 104 -3.98 12.28 5.34
C LEU A 104 -3.51 12.73 3.94
N THR A 105 -3.60 11.90 2.89
CA THR A 105 -3.07 12.24 1.55
C THR A 105 -3.79 13.45 0.94
N SER A 106 -5.08 13.63 1.24
CA SER A 106 -5.87 14.81 0.85
C SER A 106 -5.43 16.11 1.53
N HIS A 107 -4.62 16.02 2.59
CA HIS A 107 -4.12 17.15 3.38
C HIS A 107 -2.65 17.47 3.09
N THR A 108 -2.08 16.92 2.02
CA THR A 108 -0.67 17.08 1.64
C THR A 108 -0.34 18.45 1.05
N TYR A 109 -1.33 19.33 0.87
CA TYR A 109 -1.08 20.77 0.69
C TYR A 109 -0.41 21.41 1.92
N ASN A 110 -0.48 20.77 3.10
CA ASN A 110 0.29 21.15 4.27
C ASN A 110 1.65 20.44 4.25
N GLU A 111 2.74 21.21 4.24
CA GLU A 111 4.11 20.70 4.15
C GLU A 111 4.47 19.66 5.21
N LYS A 112 4.06 19.87 6.47
CA LYS A 112 4.32 18.90 7.56
C LYS A 112 3.56 17.60 7.35
N THR A 113 2.34 17.69 6.82
CA THR A 113 1.55 16.51 6.46
C THR A 113 2.17 15.77 5.27
N ALA A 114 2.59 16.50 4.23
CA ALA A 114 3.26 15.93 3.07
C ALA A 114 4.49 15.14 3.48
N GLU A 115 5.36 15.71 4.31
CA GLU A 115 6.57 15.04 4.80
C GLU A 115 6.25 13.76 5.57
N LYS A 116 5.28 13.83 6.49
CA LYS A 116 4.86 12.65 7.27
C LYS A 116 4.33 11.52 6.39
N VAL A 117 3.46 11.86 5.43
CA VAL A 117 2.88 10.88 4.50
C VAL A 117 3.97 10.33 3.60
N TYR A 118 4.90 11.16 3.14
CA TYR A 118 6.02 10.76 2.29
C TYR A 118 6.94 9.76 2.98
N VAL A 119 7.33 9.99 4.25
CA VAL A 119 8.09 9.01 5.04
C VAL A 119 7.33 7.69 5.17
N THR A 120 6.03 7.77 5.49
CA THR A 120 5.18 6.57 5.61
C THR A 120 5.07 5.83 4.27
N ALA A 121 4.95 6.56 3.17
CA ALA A 121 4.88 6.00 1.83
C ALA A 121 6.15 5.19 1.56
N LYS A 122 7.35 5.76 1.79
CA LYS A 122 8.62 5.02 1.62
C LYS A 122 8.70 3.72 2.43
N GLU A 123 8.20 3.72 3.67
CA GLU A 123 8.19 2.52 4.51
C GLU A 123 7.25 1.41 4.01
N PHE A 124 6.25 1.76 3.19
CA PHE A 124 5.21 0.82 2.76
C PHE A 124 5.72 -0.27 1.82
N ASP A 125 6.82 0.00 1.10
CA ASP A 125 7.39 -0.86 0.04
C ASP A 125 7.49 -2.33 0.47
N LYS A 126 8.24 -2.60 1.55
CA LYS A 126 8.45 -3.97 2.06
C LYS A 126 7.16 -4.69 2.50
N TYR A 127 6.15 -3.94 2.95
CA TYR A 127 4.88 -4.52 3.40
C TYR A 127 3.97 -4.84 2.21
N ALA A 128 3.95 -3.96 1.21
CA ALA A 128 3.22 -4.18 -0.02
C ALA A 128 3.81 -5.36 -0.81
N GLU A 129 5.14 -5.42 -0.93
CA GLU A 129 5.84 -6.54 -1.57
C GLU A 129 5.50 -7.87 -0.89
N LYS A 130 5.62 -7.91 0.44
CA LYS A 130 5.31 -9.11 1.22
C LYS A 130 3.86 -9.54 1.08
N LEU A 131 2.90 -8.61 1.10
CA LEU A 131 1.49 -8.90 0.85
C LEU A 131 1.31 -9.57 -0.52
N ILE A 132 1.90 -8.99 -1.57
CA ILE A 132 1.78 -9.53 -2.94
C ILE A 132 2.36 -10.94 -3.01
N LEU A 133 3.56 -11.15 -2.46
CA LEU A 133 4.20 -12.48 -2.45
C LEU A 133 3.37 -13.52 -1.68
N THR A 134 2.80 -13.14 -0.54
CA THR A 134 1.92 -14.03 0.23
C THR A 134 0.64 -14.34 -0.53
N LEU A 135 -0.01 -13.34 -1.14
CA LEU A 135 -1.21 -13.54 -1.97
C LEU A 135 -0.91 -14.47 -3.15
N GLU A 136 0.20 -14.25 -3.87
CA GLU A 136 0.60 -15.11 -4.99
C GLU A 136 0.82 -16.57 -4.56
N LYS A 137 1.41 -16.78 -3.37
CA LYS A 137 1.59 -18.12 -2.83
C LYS A 137 0.24 -18.78 -2.54
N GLN A 138 -0.63 -18.11 -1.81
CA GLN A 138 -1.94 -18.64 -1.43
C GLN A 138 -2.83 -18.92 -2.66
N ILE A 139 -2.81 -18.03 -3.66
CA ILE A 139 -3.54 -18.21 -4.93
C ILE A 139 -3.06 -19.44 -5.71
N LYS A 140 -1.79 -19.87 -5.57
CA LYS A 140 -1.28 -21.07 -6.22
C LYS A 140 -1.61 -22.36 -5.46
N GLU A 141 -1.79 -22.25 -4.15
CA GLU A 141 -2.13 -23.37 -3.27
C GLU A 141 -3.65 -23.67 -3.25
N LEU A 142 -4.47 -22.72 -3.73
CA LEU A 142 -5.90 -22.83 -4.05
C LEU A 142 -6.16 -23.29 -5.49
#